data_AF-A0A076JM04-F1
#
_entry.id   AF-A0A076JM04-F1
#
_cell.length_a   1.000
_cell.length_b   1.000
_cell.length_c   1.000
_cell.angle_alpha   90.00
_cell.angle_beta   90.00
_cell.angle_gamma   90.00
#
_symmetry.space_group_name_H-M   'P 1'
#
loop_
_entity.id
_entity.type
_entity.pdbx_description
1 polymer ?
#
loop_
_entity_poly.entity_id
_entity_poly.type
_entity_poly.pdbx_seq_one_letter_code
_entity_poly.pdbx_strand_id
1 'polypeptide(L)'
;MSDNTTQRKALQQLESEPSEERIAYYRKPFMVLWAAIQEASSELQDDYTLSPELSQLWVGEQIRQVSDSLVDRLAEIAVAHGESKSNVARAANASPDNVIRRFPRLKADAAHDRTLIDDVLDSLE
;
A
#
# COMPACT_ATOMS: atom_id res chain seq x y z
N MET A 1 2.48 27.95 -12.18
CA MET A 1 2.18 27.33 -10.87
C MET A 1 3.22 26.23 -10.66
N SER A 2 3.76 26.07 -9.45
CA SER A 2 4.68 24.95 -9.15
C SER A 2 3.93 23.62 -9.22
N ASP A 3 4.57 22.57 -9.74
CA ASP A 3 4.00 21.22 -9.86
C ASP A 3 3.42 20.71 -8.53
N ASN A 4 4.07 21.07 -7.42
CA ASN A 4 3.62 20.71 -6.08
C ASN A 4 2.22 21.25 -5.74
N THR A 5 1.92 22.47 -6.17
CA THR A 5 0.61 23.10 -5.94
C THR A 5 -0.47 22.46 -6.81
N THR A 6 -0.12 22.04 -8.02
CA THR A 6 -1.04 21.33 -8.92
C THR A 6 -1.43 19.97 -8.35
N GLN A 7 -0.44 19.16 -7.94
CA GLN A 7 -0.67 17.85 -7.33
C GLN A 7 -1.47 17.94 -6.04
N ARG A 8 -1.18 18.93 -5.19
CA ARG A 8 -1.93 19.16 -3.96
C ARG A 8 -3.42 19.39 -4.22
N LYS A 9 -3.74 20.20 -5.23
CA LYS A 9 -5.13 20.44 -5.63
C LYS A 9 -5.79 19.17 -6.16
N ALA A 10 -5.07 18.37 -6.95
CA ALA A 10 -5.59 17.09 -7.44
C ALA A 10 -5.90 16.11 -6.30
N LEU A 11 -5.02 15.98 -5.30
CA LEU A 11 -5.27 15.14 -4.12
C LEU A 11 -6.48 15.61 -3.32
N GLN A 12 -6.66 16.92 -3.16
CA GLN A 12 -7.85 17.48 -2.51
C GLN A 12 -9.14 17.21 -3.31
N GLN A 13 -9.07 17.23 -4.63
CA GLN A 13 -10.21 16.89 -5.48
C GLN A 13 -10.62 15.43 -5.28
N LEU A 14 -9.66 14.49 -5.30
CA LEU A 14 -9.90 13.07 -5.03
C LEU A 14 -10.53 12.83 -3.66
N GLU A 15 -10.09 13.55 -2.63
CA GLU A 15 -10.68 13.46 -1.29
C GLU A 15 -12.12 13.98 -1.23
N SER A 16 -12.45 14.97 -2.05
CA SER A 16 -13.77 15.62 -2.12
C SER A 16 -14.79 14.90 -3.00
N GLU A 17 -14.35 13.93 -3.80
CA GLU A 17 -15.24 13.13 -4.63
C GLU A 17 -16.28 12.37 -3.80
N PRO A 18 -17.50 12.15 -4.33
CA PRO A 18 -18.49 11.28 -3.71
C PRO A 18 -17.90 9.91 -3.35
N SER A 19 -18.35 9.34 -2.23
CA SER A 19 -17.84 8.05 -1.74
C SER A 19 -17.94 6.92 -2.78
N GLU A 20 -18.98 6.91 -3.61
CA GLU A 20 -19.17 5.93 -4.68
C GLU A 20 -18.07 6.01 -5.75
N GLU A 21 -17.69 7.23 -6.15
CA GLU A 21 -16.62 7.48 -7.12
C GLU A 21 -15.27 7.07 -6.53
N ARG A 22 -15.02 7.44 -5.28
CA ARG A 22 -13.80 7.04 -4.56
C ARG A 22 -13.67 5.53 -4.41
N ILE A 23 -14.75 4.85 -4.03
CA ILE A 23 -14.81 3.38 -3.93
C ILE A 23 -14.52 2.73 -5.29
N ALA A 24 -14.94 3.35 -6.39
CA ALA A 24 -14.72 2.79 -7.71
C ALA A 24 -13.24 2.57 -8.05
N TYR A 25 -12.32 3.43 -7.55
CA TYR A 25 -10.88 3.29 -7.79
C TYR A 25 -10.28 2.01 -7.22
N TYR A 26 -10.74 1.55 -6.06
CA TYR A 26 -10.20 0.35 -5.39
C TYR A 26 -11.13 -0.86 -5.40
N ARG A 27 -12.39 -0.71 -5.82
CA ARG A 27 -13.35 -1.83 -5.91
C ARG A 27 -12.90 -2.94 -6.86
N LYS A 28 -12.50 -2.60 -8.10
CA LYS A 28 -12.02 -3.61 -9.07
C LYS A 28 -10.73 -4.29 -8.60
N PRO A 29 -9.69 -3.55 -8.15
CA PRO A 29 -8.51 -4.15 -7.54
C PRO A 29 -8.85 -5.07 -6.35
N PHE A 30 -9.78 -4.64 -5.48
CA PHE A 30 -10.18 -5.44 -4.33
C PHE A 30 -10.84 -6.77 -4.72
N MET A 31 -11.68 -6.79 -5.76
CA MET A 31 -12.27 -8.06 -6.24
C MET A 31 -11.22 -9.06 -6.69
N VAL A 32 -10.17 -8.59 -7.39
CA VAL A 32 -9.05 -9.43 -7.82
C VAL A 32 -8.27 -9.93 -6.60
N LEU A 33 -7.98 -9.03 -5.67
CA LEU A 33 -7.31 -9.39 -4.43
C LEU A 33 -8.10 -10.42 -3.62
N TRP A 34 -9.42 -10.24 -3.51
CA TRP A 34 -10.30 -11.16 -2.80
C TRP A 34 -10.26 -12.55 -3.43
N ALA A 35 -10.30 -12.65 -4.76
CA ALA A 35 -10.16 -13.92 -5.46
C ALA A 35 -8.80 -14.58 -5.19
N ALA A 36 -7.71 -13.81 -5.19
CA ALA A 36 -6.37 -14.32 -4.87
C ALA A 36 -6.28 -14.86 -3.43
N ILE A 37 -6.93 -14.21 -2.45
CA ILE A 37 -7.01 -14.70 -1.08
C ILE A 37 -7.74 -16.04 -1.04
N GLN A 38 -8.88 -16.16 -1.73
CA GLN A 38 -9.65 -17.42 -1.74
C GLN A 38 -8.84 -18.58 -2.33
N GLU A 39 -8.18 -18.34 -3.46
CA GLU A 39 -7.35 -19.35 -4.14
C GLU A 39 -6.23 -19.86 -3.23
N ALA A 40 -5.36 -18.96 -2.75
CA ALA A 40 -4.24 -19.34 -1.90
C ALA A 40 -4.68 -19.95 -0.57
N SER A 41 -5.83 -19.52 -0.04
CA SER A 41 -6.38 -20.11 1.19
C SER A 41 -6.89 -21.53 0.98
N SER A 42 -7.32 -21.90 -0.23
CA SER A 42 -7.74 -23.27 -0.54
C SER A 42 -6.54 -24.23 -0.47
N GLU A 43 -5.41 -23.83 -1.04
CA GLU A 43 -4.16 -24.61 -0.97
C GLU A 43 -3.74 -24.86 0.49
N LEU A 44 -3.81 -23.84 1.35
CA LEU A 44 -3.47 -24.00 2.77
C LEU A 44 -4.42 -24.91 3.54
N GLN A 45 -5.69 -24.96 3.17
CA GLN A 45 -6.66 -25.88 3.79
C GLN A 45 -6.28 -27.33 3.48
N ASP A 46 -5.94 -27.60 2.22
CA ASP A 46 -5.58 -28.94 1.75
C ASP A 46 -4.25 -29.40 2.35
N ASP A 47 -3.23 -28.52 2.37
CA ASP A 47 -1.88 -28.86 2.82
C ASP A 47 -1.74 -28.93 4.35
N TYR A 48 -2.47 -28.09 5.09
CA TYR A 48 -2.28 -27.92 6.54
C TYR A 48 -3.52 -28.26 7.38
N THR A 49 -4.62 -28.70 6.76
CA THR A 49 -5.89 -29.00 7.44
C THR A 49 -6.40 -27.81 8.28
N LEU A 50 -6.08 -26.59 7.85
CA LEU A 50 -6.57 -25.37 8.50
C LEU A 50 -8.06 -25.19 8.19
N SER A 51 -8.78 -24.51 9.10
CA SER A 51 -10.15 -24.11 8.78
C SER A 51 -10.15 -23.07 7.66
N PRO A 52 -11.25 -22.95 6.88
CA PRO A 52 -11.37 -21.91 5.85
C PRO A 52 -11.12 -20.50 6.41
N GLU A 53 -11.64 -20.19 7.59
CA GLU A 53 -11.53 -18.88 8.22
C GLU A 53 -10.08 -18.56 8.64
N LEU A 54 -9.38 -19.53 9.22
CA LEU A 54 -7.99 -19.35 9.63
C LEU A 54 -7.05 -19.23 8.43
N SER A 55 -7.31 -19.98 7.36
CA SER A 55 -6.53 -19.90 6.12
C SER A 55 -6.69 -18.53 5.46
N GLN A 56 -7.93 -18.07 5.30
CA GLN A 56 -8.23 -16.74 4.75
C GLN A 56 -7.66 -15.62 5.60
N LEU A 57 -7.74 -15.72 6.93
CA LEU A 57 -7.15 -14.74 7.84
C LEU A 57 -5.64 -14.68 7.68
N TRP A 58 -4.97 -15.85 7.64
CA TRP A 58 -3.52 -15.92 7.53
C TRP A 58 -3.04 -15.35 6.19
N VAL A 59 -3.63 -15.76 5.07
CA VAL A 59 -3.29 -15.24 3.73
C VAL A 59 -3.56 -13.75 3.65
N GLY A 60 -4.73 -13.30 4.13
CA GLY A 60 -5.08 -11.88 4.17
C GLY A 60 -4.08 -11.04 4.96
N GLU A 61 -3.57 -11.56 6.07
CA GLU A 61 -2.54 -10.91 6.87
C GLU A 61 -1.19 -10.85 6.14
N GLN A 62 -0.75 -11.92 5.46
CA GLN A 62 0.49 -11.88 4.68
C GLN A 62 0.41 -10.82 3.57
N ILE A 63 -0.71 -10.80 2.85
CA ILE A 63 -0.95 -9.80 1.81
C ILE A 63 -0.97 -8.38 2.39
N ARG A 64 -1.59 -8.18 3.55
CA ARG A 64 -1.59 -6.87 4.22
C ARG A 64 -0.17 -6.40 4.49
N GLN A 65 0.68 -7.27 5.04
CA GLN A 65 2.08 -6.93 5.33
C GLN A 65 2.89 -6.62 4.07
N VAL A 66 2.72 -7.41 3.00
CA VAL A 66 3.35 -7.13 1.69
C VAL A 66 2.85 -5.80 1.13
N SER A 67 1.54 -5.56 1.15
CA SER A 67 0.92 -4.32 0.67
C SER A 67 1.38 -3.09 1.47
N ASP A 68 1.52 -3.20 2.78
CA ASP A 68 2.04 -2.13 3.63
C ASP A 68 3.49 -1.77 3.23
N SER A 69 4.33 -2.79 3.01
CA SER A 69 5.71 -2.56 2.55
C SER A 69 5.78 -2.01 1.12
N LEU A 70 4.84 -2.38 0.23
CA LEU A 70 4.69 -1.78 -1.09
C LEU A 70 4.36 -0.29 -0.99
N VAL A 71 3.43 0.10 -0.12
CA VAL A 71 3.05 1.51 0.08
C VAL A 71 4.25 2.31 0.62
N ASP A 72 5.03 1.75 1.53
CA ASP A 72 6.27 2.37 2.01
C ASP A 72 7.28 2.57 0.88
N ARG A 73 7.46 1.55 0.03
CA ARG A 73 8.35 1.61 -1.13
C ARG A 73 7.89 2.65 -2.16
N LEU A 74 6.59 2.76 -2.42
CA LEU A 74 6.02 3.78 -3.30
C LEU A 74 6.25 5.19 -2.75
N ALA A 75 6.17 5.37 -1.43
CA ALA A 75 6.47 6.65 -0.78
C ALA A 75 7.95 7.05 -0.95
N GLU A 76 8.89 6.10 -0.81
CA GLU A 76 10.31 6.31 -1.07
C GLU A 76 10.57 6.73 -2.53
N ILE A 77 10.01 5.98 -3.48
CA ILE A 77 10.14 6.26 -4.92
C ILE A 77 9.59 7.64 -5.26
N ALA A 78 8.42 8.01 -4.73
CA ALA A 78 7.83 9.31 -4.94
C ALA A 78 8.78 10.44 -4.51
N VAL A 79 9.34 10.36 -3.30
CA VAL A 79 10.28 11.37 -2.80
C VAL A 79 11.57 11.38 -3.64
N ALA A 80 12.08 10.22 -4.04
CA ALA A 80 13.27 10.13 -4.90
C ALA A 80 13.05 10.77 -6.28
N HIS A 81 11.82 10.75 -6.80
CA HIS A 81 11.42 11.44 -8.03
C HIS A 81 11.06 12.92 -7.85
N GLY A 82 11.26 13.48 -6.65
CA GLY A 82 11.09 14.91 -6.38
C GLY A 82 9.72 15.29 -5.79
N GLU A 83 8.87 14.33 -5.46
CA GLU A 83 7.61 14.60 -4.75
C GLU A 83 7.87 15.13 -3.34
N SER A 84 7.08 16.11 -2.91
CA SER A 84 7.23 16.61 -1.54
C SER A 84 6.64 15.63 -0.53
N LYS A 85 7.31 15.49 0.62
CA LYS A 85 6.82 14.71 1.76
C LYS A 85 5.38 15.09 2.18
N SER A 86 5.00 16.35 1.98
CA SER A 86 3.64 16.83 2.26
C SER A 86 2.61 16.25 1.28
N ASN A 87 2.95 16.10 -0.01
CA ASN A 87 2.06 15.46 -0.98
C ASN A 87 2.00 13.95 -0.77
N VAL A 88 3.13 13.31 -0.45
CA VAL A 88 3.18 11.89 -0.07
C VAL A 88 2.29 11.61 1.14
N ALA A 89 2.36 12.46 2.18
CA ALA A 89 1.50 12.33 3.36
C ALA A 89 0.01 12.38 2.99
N ARG A 90 -0.40 13.37 2.19
CA ARG A 90 -1.79 13.52 1.72
C ARG A 90 -2.25 12.31 0.91
N ALA A 91 -1.44 11.86 -0.05
CA ALA A 91 -1.75 10.69 -0.85
C ALA A 91 -1.96 9.43 0.01
N ALA A 92 -1.22 9.31 1.11
CA ALA A 92 -1.36 8.21 2.08
C ALA A 92 -2.42 8.47 3.17
N ASN A 93 -3.25 9.51 3.03
CA ASN A 93 -4.23 9.95 4.04
C ASN A 93 -3.61 10.12 5.45
N ALA A 94 -2.35 10.55 5.48
CA ALA A 94 -1.60 10.84 6.69
C ALA A 94 -1.43 12.36 6.86
N SER A 95 -1.37 12.83 8.11
CA SER A 95 -0.98 14.21 8.37
C SER A 95 0.45 14.46 7.90
N PRO A 96 0.76 15.60 7.25
CA PRO A 96 2.12 16.00 6.91
C PRO A 96 3.09 15.95 8.09
N ASP A 97 2.62 16.28 9.31
CA ASP A 97 3.42 16.26 10.52
C ASP A 97 3.75 14.83 10.99
N ASN A 98 2.97 13.85 10.54
CA ASN A 98 3.11 12.43 10.87
C ASN A 98 3.76 11.62 9.74
N VAL A 99 4.17 12.24 8.63
CA VAL A 99 4.67 11.50 7.46
C VAL A 99 5.89 10.64 7.79
N ILE A 100 6.79 11.14 8.63
CA ILE A 100 7.99 10.41 9.07
C ILE A 100 7.65 9.29 10.05
N ARG A 101 6.54 9.41 10.78
CA ARG A 101 6.03 8.34 11.65
C ARG A 101 5.38 7.24 10.82
N ARG A 102 4.64 7.60 9.77
CA ARG A 102 4.01 6.62 8.85
C ARG A 102 5.03 5.97 7.93
N PHE A 103 6.03 6.72 7.48
CA PHE A 103 7.10 6.29 6.58
C PHE A 103 8.47 6.55 7.20
N PRO A 104 8.93 5.70 8.13
CA PRO A 104 10.21 5.88 8.81
C PRO A 104 11.41 5.95 7.85
N ARG A 105 11.33 5.29 6.69
CA ARG A 105 12.38 5.25 5.67
C ARG A 105 12.57 6.57 4.92
N LEU A 106 11.66 7.54 5.06
CA LEU A 106 11.83 8.89 4.53
C LEU A 106 12.75 9.79 5.38
N LYS A 107 13.28 9.29 6.51
CA LYS A 107 14.31 10.01 7.30
C LYS A 107 15.64 10.00 6.54
N ALA A 108 16.41 11.07 6.65
CA ALA A 108 17.68 11.22 5.94
C ALA A 108 18.68 10.09 6.23
N ASP A 109 18.69 9.59 7.48
CA ASP A 109 19.61 8.55 7.95
C ASP A 109 18.90 7.21 8.22
N ALA A 110 17.77 6.94 7.57
CA ALA A 110 17.08 5.67 7.76
C ALA A 110 17.91 4.50 7.22
N ALA A 111 17.99 3.42 8.00
CA ALA A 111 18.43 2.13 7.49
C ALA A 111 17.45 1.67 6.39
N HIS A 112 17.99 1.25 5.26
CA HIS A 112 17.23 0.69 4.15
C HIS A 112 17.37 -0.82 4.15
N ASP A 113 16.91 -1.44 5.24
CA ASP A 113 16.86 -2.90 5.33
C ASP A 113 15.88 -3.47 4.31
N ARG A 114 16.07 -4.75 3.94
CA ARG A 114 15.14 -5.46 3.04
C ARG A 114 13.75 -5.52 3.66
N THR A 115 12.74 -5.33 2.83
CA THR A 115 11.32 -5.39 3.19
C THR A 115 10.63 -6.57 2.49
N LEU A 116 9.46 -6.98 2.98
CA LEU A 116 8.72 -8.11 2.41
C LEU A 116 8.41 -7.93 0.92
N ILE A 117 8.16 -6.70 0.47
CA ILE A 117 7.96 -6.43 -0.96
C ILE A 117 9.23 -6.69 -1.78
N ASP A 118 10.43 -6.45 -1.23
CA ASP A 118 11.68 -6.76 -1.94
C ASP A 118 11.82 -8.27 -2.14
N ASP A 119 11.48 -9.06 -1.11
CA ASP A 119 11.51 -10.54 -1.19
C ASP A 119 10.46 -11.08 -2.18
N VAL A 120 9.27 -10.47 -2.24
CA VAL A 120 8.23 -10.84 -3.21
C VAL A 120 8.65 -10.48 -4.62
N LEU A 121 9.20 -9.29 -4.86
CA LEU A 121 9.65 -8.87 -6.19
C LEU A 121 10.77 -9.78 -6.72
N ASP A 122 11.76 -10.12 -5.88
CA ASP A 122 12.83 -11.04 -6.25
C ASP A 122 12.31 -12.45 -6.61
N SER A 123 11.17 -12.87 -6.05
CA SER A 123 10.58 -14.18 -6.36
C SER A 123 9.84 -14.24 -7.71
N LEU A 124 9.62 -13.08 -8.34
CA LEU A 124 8.94 -12.95 -9.64
C LEU A 124 9.92 -12.87 -10.81
N GLU A 125 11.22 -12.73 -10.55
CA GLU A 125 12.30 -12.68 -11.56
C GLU A 125 12.83 -14.08 -11.92
#